data_AF-A0A2V6NAS3-F1
#
_entry.id   AF-A0A2V6NAS3-F1
#
_cell.length_a   1.000
_cell.length_b   1.000
_cell.length_c   1.000
_cell.angle_alpha   90.00
_cell.angle_beta   90.00
_cell.angle_gamma   90.00
#
_symmetry.space_group_name_H-M   'P 1'
#
loop_
_entity.id
_entity.type
_entity.pdbx_description
1 polymer ?
#
loop_
_entity_poly.entity_id
_entity_poly.type
_entity_poly.pdbx_seq_one_letter_code
_entity_poly.pdbx_strand_id
1 'polypeptide(L)'
;SYHLRLGGAVVLKGTLLGLVLTGMVALLTFVLQQRLPYRKMLITTGILLGVVLLVMVGEQAQEMQLANWISATPIPWLTNSIPAWVSLWFAVFPTYETMAAQFLAALIVIGSYYAAKRFGGVPLGGTDSVEEAKRVSVDTGIVKPLQAVR
;
A
#
# COMPACT_ATOMS: atom_id res chain seq x y z
N SER A 1 26.92 -39.37 -16.57
CA SER A 1 26.10 -38.45 -17.42
C SER A 1 24.59 -38.71 -17.39
N TYR A 2 24.05 -39.46 -16.42
CA TYR A 2 22.62 -39.83 -16.35
C TYR A 2 21.78 -38.84 -15.50
N HIS A 3 22.35 -38.32 -14.40
CA HIS A 3 21.68 -37.35 -13.50
C HIS A 3 21.36 -35.99 -14.16
N LEU A 4 22.15 -35.55 -15.14
CA LEU A 4 21.89 -34.30 -15.88
C LEU A 4 20.72 -34.42 -16.87
N ARG A 5 20.46 -35.61 -17.41
CA ARG A 5 19.33 -35.84 -18.34
C ARG A 5 17.99 -35.97 -17.62
N LEU A 6 17.97 -36.56 -16.42
CA LEU A 6 16.78 -36.62 -15.56
C LEU A 6 16.44 -35.26 -14.94
N GLY A 7 17.45 -34.48 -14.52
CA GLY A 7 17.25 -33.14 -13.96
C GLY A 7 16.94 -32.06 -15.00
N GLY A 8 17.52 -32.14 -16.21
CA GLY A 8 17.39 -31.11 -17.23
C GLY A 8 15.94 -30.84 -17.67
N ALA A 9 15.11 -31.88 -17.78
CA ALA A 9 13.69 -31.72 -18.13
C ALA A 9 12.88 -31.06 -17.01
N VAL A 10 13.20 -31.32 -15.74
CA VAL A 10 12.54 -30.71 -14.58
C VAL A 10 12.92 -29.24 -14.47
N VAL A 11 14.21 -28.93 -14.64
CA VAL A 11 14.72 -27.55 -14.64
C VAL A 11 14.13 -26.77 -15.81
N LEU A 12 14.09 -27.32 -17.02
CA LEU A 12 13.51 -26.64 -18.19
C LEU A 12 12.04 -26.28 -17.97
N LYS A 13 11.24 -27.19 -17.40
CA LYS A 13 9.84 -26.91 -17.04
C LYS A 13 9.73 -25.82 -15.97
N GLY A 14 10.58 -25.87 -14.96
CA GLY A 14 10.63 -24.85 -13.90
C GLY A 14 11.02 -23.47 -14.43
N THR A 15 12.04 -23.40 -15.29
CA THR A 15 12.47 -22.15 -15.94
C THR A 15 11.39 -21.60 -16.86
N LEU A 16 10.73 -22.46 -17.66
CA LEU A 16 9.64 -22.03 -18.54
C LEU A 16 8.46 -21.49 -17.74
N LEU A 17 8.08 -22.16 -16.64
CA LEU A 17 7.05 -21.69 -15.71
C LEU A 17 7.44 -20.34 -15.09
N GLY A 18 8.68 -20.21 -14.61
CA GLY A 18 9.21 -18.97 -14.05
C GLY A 18 9.17 -17.81 -15.06
N LEU A 19 9.58 -18.06 -16.30
CA LEU A 19 9.58 -17.06 -17.37
C LEU A 19 8.15 -16.59 -17.70
N VAL A 20 7.20 -17.51 -17.75
CA VAL A 20 5.77 -17.18 -17.92
C VAL A 20 5.26 -16.33 -16.76
N LEU A 21 5.55 -16.71 -15.51
CA LEU A 21 5.14 -15.96 -14.33
C LEU A 21 5.75 -14.55 -14.30
N THR A 22 7.06 -14.42 -14.52
CA THR A 22 7.74 -13.13 -14.57
C THR A 22 7.25 -12.27 -15.73
N GLY A 23 7.03 -12.87 -16.91
CA GLY A 23 6.45 -12.17 -18.07
C GLY A 23 5.05 -11.64 -17.77
N MET A 24 4.22 -12.41 -17.08
CA MET A 24 2.88 -11.99 -16.66
C MET A 24 2.94 -10.79 -15.69
N VAL A 25 3.81 -10.85 -14.68
CA VAL A 25 4.03 -9.73 -13.75
C VAL A 25 4.53 -8.50 -14.49
N ALA A 26 5.49 -8.65 -15.40
CA ALA A 26 6.01 -7.55 -16.20
C ALA A 26 4.92 -6.88 -17.04
N LEU A 27 4.08 -7.67 -17.73
CA LEU A 27 2.93 -7.15 -18.49
C LEU A 27 1.96 -6.40 -17.57
N LEU A 28 1.61 -6.97 -16.41
CA LEU A 28 0.77 -6.30 -15.41
C LEU A 28 1.37 -4.95 -14.98
N THR A 29 2.65 -4.93 -14.63
CA THR A 29 3.34 -3.72 -14.19
C THR A 29 3.38 -2.68 -15.31
N PHE A 30 3.71 -3.05 -16.55
CA PHE A 30 3.74 -2.10 -17.66
C PHE A 30 2.36 -1.54 -17.98
N VAL A 31 1.32 -2.37 -18.01
CA VAL A 31 -0.06 -1.91 -18.23
C VAL A 31 -0.52 -0.99 -17.11
N LEU A 32 -0.19 -1.32 -15.86
CA LEU A 32 -0.52 -0.50 -14.69
C LEU A 32 0.25 0.83 -14.69
N GLN A 33 1.53 0.81 -15.08
CA GLN A 33 2.44 1.97 -15.06
C GLN A 33 2.26 2.90 -16.29
N GLN A 34 1.69 2.42 -17.41
CA GLN A 34 1.48 3.22 -18.63
C GLN A 34 0.55 4.43 -18.43
N ARG A 35 -0.26 4.44 -17.37
CA ARG A 35 -1.21 5.50 -17.05
C ARG A 35 -0.89 6.10 -15.69
N LEU A 36 0.13 6.96 -15.58
CA LEU A 36 0.43 7.69 -14.33
C LEU A 36 -0.08 9.15 -14.36
N PRO A 37 -1.39 9.39 -14.18
CA PRO A 37 -1.89 10.67 -13.68
C PRO A 37 -1.54 10.77 -12.19
N TYR A 38 -0.78 11.80 -11.82
CA TYR A 38 -0.21 12.07 -10.49
C TYR A 38 -1.18 11.83 -9.31
N ARG A 39 -2.48 12.10 -9.51
CA ARG A 39 -3.54 11.89 -8.52
C ARG A 39 -3.77 10.44 -8.10
N LYS A 40 -3.52 9.47 -8.99
CA LYS A 40 -3.73 8.05 -8.71
C LYS A 40 -2.60 7.46 -7.86
N MET A 41 -1.39 7.98 -8.02
CA MET A 41 -0.22 7.52 -7.26
C MET A 41 -0.38 7.81 -5.76
N LEU A 42 -0.87 8.99 -5.38
CA LEU A 42 -1.15 9.33 -3.97
C LEU A 42 -2.20 8.40 -3.32
N ILE A 43 -3.20 7.97 -4.08
CA ILE A 43 -4.23 7.05 -3.58
C ILE A 43 -3.63 5.65 -3.41
N THR A 44 -2.85 5.19 -4.38
CA THR A 44 -2.18 3.87 -4.33
C THR A 44 -1.17 3.80 -3.19
N THR A 45 -0.33 4.82 -2.99
CA THR A 45 0.62 4.84 -1.86
C THR A 45 -0.10 4.90 -0.52
N GLY A 46 -1.18 5.66 -0.40
CA GLY A 46 -2.02 5.67 0.80
C GLY A 46 -2.63 4.30 1.11
N ILE A 47 -3.17 3.60 0.10
CA ILE A 47 -3.68 2.23 0.26
C ILE A 47 -2.57 1.28 0.68
N LEU A 48 -1.39 1.37 0.04
CA LEU A 48 -0.25 0.54 0.38
C LEU A 48 0.18 0.74 1.84
N LEU A 49 0.25 2.00 2.29
CA LEU A 49 0.53 2.31 3.70
C LEU A 49 -0.55 1.77 4.64
N GLY A 50 -1.83 1.82 4.26
CA GLY A 50 -2.92 1.20 5.01
C GLY A 50 -2.76 -0.32 5.17
N VAL A 51 -2.36 -1.02 4.11
CA VAL A 51 -2.05 -2.46 4.16
C VAL A 51 -0.84 -2.73 5.03
N VAL A 52 0.23 -1.95 4.91
CA VAL A 52 1.43 -2.11 5.75
C VAL A 52 1.10 -1.91 7.23
N LEU A 53 0.27 -0.92 7.57
CA LEU A 53 -0.19 -0.72 8.95
C LEU A 53 -0.93 -1.95 9.49
N LEU A 54 -1.77 -2.59 8.68
CA LEU A 54 -2.45 -3.84 9.03
C LEU A 54 -1.48 -5.00 9.31
N VAL A 55 -0.42 -5.10 8.50
CA VAL A 55 0.65 -6.09 8.70
C VAL A 55 1.37 -5.83 10.02
N MET A 56 1.72 -4.57 10.31
CA MET A 56 2.40 -4.19 11.56
C MET A 56 1.56 -4.51 12.80
N VAL A 57 0.24 -4.25 12.76
CA VAL A 57 -0.66 -4.60 13.86
C VAL A 57 -0.72 -6.11 14.11
N GLY A 58 -0.71 -6.91 13.04
CA GLY A 58 -0.72 -8.37 13.15
C GLY A 58 0.54 -8.92 13.83
N GLU A 59 1.70 -8.42 13.43
CA GLU A 59 2.99 -8.83 14.01
C GLU A 59 3.09 -8.42 15.49
N GLN A 60 2.74 -7.17 15.83
CA GLN A 60 2.73 -6.71 17.23
C GLN A 60 1.78 -7.52 18.11
N ALA A 61 0.58 -7.86 17.61
CA ALA A 61 -0.36 -8.68 18.35
C ALA A 61 0.19 -10.09 18.61
N GLN A 62 0.94 -10.66 17.67
CA GLN A 62 1.63 -11.94 17.89
C GLN A 62 2.79 -11.82 18.88
N GLU A 63 3.62 -10.78 18.80
CA GLU A 63 4.72 -10.59 19.76
C GLU A 63 4.19 -10.46 21.19
N MET A 64 3.03 -9.82 21.37
CA MET A 64 2.35 -9.78 22.67
C MET A 64 1.81 -11.15 23.12
N GLN A 65 1.45 -12.04 22.20
CA GLN A 65 1.10 -13.44 22.51
C GLN A 65 2.34 -14.25 22.92
N LEU A 66 3.47 -14.06 22.23
CA LEU A 66 4.74 -14.72 22.58
C LEU A 66 5.24 -14.28 23.96
N ALA A 67 5.02 -13.02 24.31
CA ALA A 67 5.28 -12.46 25.64
C ALA A 67 4.30 -12.94 26.72
N ASN A 68 3.29 -13.74 26.38
CA ASN A 68 2.17 -14.15 27.26
C ASN A 68 1.38 -12.96 27.86
N TRP A 69 1.39 -11.80 27.21
CA TRP A 69 0.57 -10.64 27.63
C TRP A 69 -0.89 -10.75 27.17
N ILE A 70 -1.12 -11.46 26.06
CA ILE A 70 -2.44 -11.69 25.48
C ILE A 70 -2.60 -13.19 25.23
N SER A 71 -3.79 -13.72 25.47
CA SER A 71 -4.11 -15.12 25.12
C SER A 71 -3.93 -15.37 23.63
N ALA A 72 -3.54 -16.60 23.30
CA ALA A 72 -3.48 -17.09 21.93
C ALA A 72 -4.51 -18.21 21.79
N THR A 73 -5.72 -17.86 21.37
CA THR A 73 -6.77 -18.85 21.11
C THR A 73 -6.81 -19.18 19.61
N PRO A 74 -6.29 -20.35 19.19
CA PRO A 74 -6.22 -20.69 17.78
C PRO A 74 -7.61 -21.04 17.23
N ILE A 75 -7.83 -20.70 15.97
CA ILE A 75 -9.07 -20.98 15.23
C ILE A 75 -8.87 -22.28 14.44
N PRO A 76 -9.49 -23.42 14.82
CA PRO A 76 -9.13 -24.73 14.25
C PRO A 76 -9.39 -24.85 12.75
N TRP A 77 -10.50 -24.29 12.25
CA TRP A 77 -10.83 -24.35 10.82
C TRP A 77 -9.92 -23.45 9.98
N LEU A 78 -9.53 -22.30 10.52
CA LEU A 78 -8.72 -21.31 9.80
C LEU A 78 -7.25 -21.73 9.76
N THR A 79 -6.75 -22.34 10.85
CA THR A 79 -5.39 -22.89 10.93
C THR A 79 -5.13 -23.93 9.84
N ASN A 80 -6.12 -24.75 9.50
CA ASN A 80 -5.98 -25.78 8.47
C ASN A 80 -6.15 -25.22 7.03
N SER A 81 -6.70 -24.01 6.91
CA SER A 81 -7.03 -23.39 5.62
C SER A 81 -6.03 -22.32 5.20
N ILE A 82 -5.34 -21.69 6.14
CA ILE A 82 -4.36 -20.63 5.86
C ILE A 82 -2.99 -21.24 5.55
N PRO A 83 -2.44 -21.01 4.33
CA PRO A 83 -1.08 -21.41 4.01
C PRO A 83 -0.05 -20.61 4.82
N ALA A 84 1.06 -21.24 5.18
CA ALA A 84 2.16 -20.60 5.93
C ALA A 84 2.72 -19.32 5.26
N TRP A 85 2.67 -19.22 3.93
CA TRP A 85 3.13 -18.02 3.23
C TRP A 85 2.28 -16.79 3.55
N VAL A 86 0.99 -16.94 3.85
CA VAL A 86 0.13 -15.80 4.20
C VAL A 86 0.56 -15.20 5.53
N SER A 87 0.87 -16.06 6.51
CA SER A 87 1.40 -15.62 7.80
C SER A 87 2.77 -14.98 7.64
N LEU A 88 3.63 -15.51 6.76
CA LEU A 88 4.97 -14.96 6.52
C LEU A 88 4.94 -13.57 5.87
N TRP A 89 4.07 -13.35 4.87
CA TRP A 89 4.07 -12.12 4.07
C TRP A 89 3.12 -11.05 4.61
N PHE A 90 1.98 -11.43 5.15
CA PHE A 90 0.92 -10.51 5.58
C PHE A 90 0.70 -10.48 7.09
N ALA A 91 1.52 -11.20 7.87
CA ALA A 91 1.40 -11.31 9.32
C ALA A 91 -0.04 -11.70 9.75
N VAL A 92 -0.68 -12.56 8.99
CA VAL A 92 -2.02 -13.08 9.27
C VAL A 92 -1.86 -14.35 10.09
N PHE A 93 -2.20 -14.28 11.37
CA PHE A 93 -2.10 -15.39 12.29
C PHE A 93 -3.50 -15.94 12.62
N PRO A 94 -3.71 -17.27 12.61
CA PRO A 94 -5.04 -17.85 12.79
C PRO A 94 -5.44 -17.91 14.28
N THR A 95 -5.31 -16.80 15.00
CA THR A 95 -5.77 -16.63 16.40
C THR A 95 -6.88 -15.58 16.48
N TYR A 96 -7.84 -15.75 17.40
CA TYR A 96 -8.96 -14.81 17.49
C TYR A 96 -8.50 -13.38 17.81
N GLU A 97 -7.48 -13.24 18.66
CA GLU A 97 -7.01 -11.96 19.14
C GLU A 97 -6.28 -11.16 18.05
N THR A 98 -5.41 -11.80 17.27
CA THR A 98 -4.70 -11.15 16.15
C THR A 98 -5.67 -10.79 15.02
N MET A 99 -6.61 -11.69 14.69
CA MET A 99 -7.67 -11.44 13.70
C MET A 99 -8.57 -10.28 14.12
N ALA A 100 -8.97 -10.22 15.38
CA ALA A 100 -9.77 -9.12 15.92
C ALA A 100 -8.99 -7.79 15.89
N ALA A 101 -7.71 -7.81 16.25
CA ALA A 101 -6.85 -6.62 16.22
C ALA A 101 -6.67 -6.07 14.80
N GLN A 102 -6.33 -6.95 13.83
CA GLN A 102 -6.22 -6.56 12.42
C GLN A 102 -7.55 -6.08 11.85
N PHE A 103 -8.66 -6.74 12.19
CA PHE A 103 -10.00 -6.31 11.75
C PHE A 103 -10.36 -4.92 12.31
N LEU A 104 -10.12 -4.68 13.60
CA LEU A 104 -10.34 -3.38 14.22
C LEU A 104 -9.46 -2.30 13.59
N ALA A 105 -8.19 -2.59 13.33
CA ALA A 105 -7.30 -1.68 12.62
C ALA A 105 -7.82 -1.37 11.20
N ALA A 106 -8.31 -2.38 10.46
CA ALA A 106 -8.89 -2.18 9.14
C ALA A 106 -10.11 -1.26 9.20
N LEU A 107 -11.00 -1.48 10.17
CA LEU A 107 -12.16 -0.63 10.39
C LEU A 107 -11.77 0.80 10.72
N ILE A 108 -10.74 1.02 11.54
CA ILE A 108 -10.23 2.36 11.88
C ILE A 108 -9.63 3.04 10.65
N VAL A 109 -8.81 2.34 9.86
CA VAL A 109 -8.16 2.91 8.66
C VAL A 109 -9.20 3.26 7.60
N ILE A 110 -10.11 2.33 7.28
CA ILE A 110 -11.19 2.54 6.32
C ILE A 110 -12.15 3.62 6.84
N GLY A 111 -12.52 3.52 8.12
CA GLY A 111 -13.37 4.48 8.80
C GLY A 111 -12.81 5.90 8.76
N SER A 112 -11.51 6.06 9.02
CA SER A 112 -10.81 7.35 8.91
C SER A 112 -10.85 7.91 7.50
N TYR A 113 -10.65 7.07 6.47
CA TYR A 113 -10.75 7.51 5.08
C TYR A 113 -12.17 7.96 4.71
N TYR A 114 -13.21 7.19 5.08
CA TYR A 114 -14.59 7.56 4.81
C TYR A 114 -15.04 8.77 5.64
N ALA A 115 -14.60 8.88 6.90
CA ALA A 115 -14.83 10.05 7.74
C ALA A 115 -14.14 11.28 7.13
N ALA A 116 -12.88 11.19 6.72
CA ALA A 116 -12.17 12.27 6.05
C ALA A 116 -12.86 12.65 4.72
N LYS A 117 -13.41 11.69 3.98
CA LYS A 117 -14.17 11.98 2.75
C LYS A 117 -15.53 12.64 3.02
N ARG A 118 -16.18 12.31 4.14
CA ARG A 118 -17.52 12.80 4.51
C ARG A 118 -17.50 14.12 5.29
N PHE A 119 -16.47 14.32 6.12
CA PHE A 119 -16.27 15.49 6.96
C PHE A 119 -15.20 16.44 6.41
N GLY A 120 -14.30 15.96 5.55
CA GLY A 120 -13.13 16.70 5.08
C GLY A 120 -13.28 17.23 3.66
N GLY A 121 -14.13 18.24 3.50
CA GLY A 121 -13.81 19.37 2.64
C GLY A 121 -12.77 20.28 3.33
N VAL A 122 -11.68 19.71 3.85
CA VAL A 122 -10.56 20.51 4.36
C VAL A 122 -9.81 21.00 3.12
N PRO A 123 -9.74 22.31 2.86
CA PRO A 123 -8.96 22.82 1.75
C PRO A 123 -7.51 22.36 1.96
N LEU A 124 -7.06 21.44 1.11
CA LEU A 124 -5.65 21.11 1.01
C LEU A 124 -4.95 22.43 0.67
N GLY A 125 -4.17 22.97 1.60
CA GLY A 125 -3.55 24.30 1.59
C GLY A 125 -2.57 24.52 0.44
N GLY A 126 -3.09 24.49 -0.78
CA GLY A 126 -2.39 24.68 -2.04
C GLY A 126 -3.26 25.36 -3.10
N THR A 127 -4.58 25.48 -2.89
CA THR A 127 -5.41 26.41 -3.67
C THR A 127 -5.10 27.86 -3.31
N ASP A 128 -4.84 28.10 -2.03
CA ASP A 128 -4.68 29.45 -1.49
C ASP A 128 -3.32 30.02 -1.90
N SER A 129 -2.25 29.22 -1.88
CA SER A 129 -0.91 29.63 -2.32
C SER A 129 -0.81 29.84 -3.84
N VAL A 130 -1.60 29.09 -4.62
CA VAL A 130 -1.65 29.25 -6.09
C VAL A 130 -2.49 30.47 -6.46
N GLU A 131 -3.60 30.72 -5.76
CA GLU A 131 -4.39 31.96 -5.86
C GLU A 131 -3.56 33.18 -5.44
N GLU A 132 -2.82 33.10 -4.34
CA GLU A 132 -1.97 34.16 -3.79
C GLU A 132 -0.78 34.45 -4.71
N ALA A 133 -0.08 33.43 -5.22
CA ALA A 133 0.98 33.60 -6.22
C ALA A 133 0.45 34.23 -7.52
N LYS A 134 -0.77 33.84 -7.95
CA LYS A 134 -1.43 34.45 -9.11
C LYS A 134 -1.77 35.91 -8.85
N ARG A 135 -2.30 36.26 -7.67
CA ARG A 135 -2.59 37.66 -7.28
C ARG A 135 -1.32 38.51 -7.23
N VAL A 136 -0.25 38.02 -6.62
CA VAL A 136 1.04 38.71 -6.54
C VAL A 136 1.63 38.93 -7.94
N SER A 137 1.56 37.93 -8.82
CA SER A 137 2.04 38.09 -10.21
C SER A 137 1.24 39.11 -11.03
N VAL A 138 -0.07 39.19 -10.79
CA VAL A 138 -0.96 40.17 -11.44
C VAL A 138 -0.67 41.58 -10.95
N ASP A 139 -0.46 41.75 -9.65
CA ASP A 139 -0.14 43.04 -9.05
C ASP A 139 1.23 43.56 -9.54
N THR A 140 2.22 42.67 -9.64
CA THR A 140 3.56 43.02 -10.15
C THR A 140 3.56 43.36 -11.65
N GLY A 141 2.63 42.80 -12.44
CA GLY A 141 2.47 43.11 -13.86
C GLY A 141 1.78 44.45 -14.14
N ILE A 142 1.04 45.00 -13.16
CA ILE A 142 0.30 46.26 -13.29
C ILE A 142 1.20 47.47 -12.96
N VAL A 143 2.22 47.31 -12.12
CA VAL A 143 3.16 48.40 -11.79
C VAL A 143 4.31 48.47 -12.80
N LYS A 144 4.00 48.86 -14.05
CA LYS A 144 5.05 49.31 -14.99
C LYS A 144 5.52 50.71 -14.56
N PRO A 145 6.82 50.93 -14.31
CA PRO A 145 7.33 52.15 -13.73
C PRO A 145 7.36 53.28 -14.77
N LEU A 146 6.29 54.07 -14.82
CA LEU A 146 6.32 55.38 -15.48
C LEU A 146 6.37 56.46 -14.41
N GLN A 147 7.60 56.81 -14.01
CA GLN A 147 8.09 58.19 -13.91
C GLN A 147 9.49 58.19 -13.28
N ALA A 148 10.45 57.74 -14.07
CA ALA A 148 11.87 58.00 -13.84
C ALA A 148 12.48 58.52 -15.16
N VAL A 149 11.99 59.65 -15.67
CA VAL A 149 12.71 60.45 -16.66
C VAL A 149 12.38 61.93 -16.41
N ARG A 150 13.38 62.60 -15.82
CA ARG A 150 13.82 64.00 -15.92
C ARG A 150 12.78 65.11 -16.13
#